data_AF-A0A2Z6NNZ1-F1
#
_entry.id   AF-A0A2Z6NNZ1-F1
#
_cell.length_a   1.000
_cell.length_b   1.000
_cell.length_c   1.000
_cell.angle_alpha   90.00
_cell.angle_beta   90.00
_cell.angle_gamma   90.00
#
_symmetry.space_group_name_H-M   'P 1'
#
loop_
_entity.id
_entity.type
_entity.pdbx_description
1 polymer ?
#
loop_
_entity_poly.entity_id
_entity_poly.type
_entity_poly.pdbx_seq_one_letter_code
_entity_poly.pdbx_strand_id
1 'polypeptide(L)'
;MVAKQVWNVVQNPNTLVAKLIKARYFPRSSLFEAPLRYNPSFAWRSMWHARQILSLGCRWRIESGENIRVMHDPWLRGKVNKWVPSPQPAGVYQLSVRDLLLENYKAWNIAKVRNLFSGDVAERILETPLVNSVREDKVVWEEERNGCCSVKSSYKLAMRYIIGSDKYHVAGNWNGIWKAQAPHKARHLLWRLCRGCLPTRYRLLERRVECNLNSPVCDEEIEDEIHIFFMCAVARDSWCAAGLSSVLHNDAYQQSNVMDRIFAVCNNESSDIVGRVPMLLWCIWQNRNDKLWNDNVQTPRQIGRYAFDAWSDWYPVHKLHSNNESRTTEAGLVRWEKPALGWVKCNVDVAFVPGSGRTSVGLCFRNNRGQVMAGMTQWQQTMMSSVEGEA
;
A
#
# COMPACT_ATOMS: atom_id res chain seq x y z
N MET A 1 -0.40 -8.71 -2.65
CA MET A 1 -0.87 -9.06 -4.01
C MET A 1 -0.40 -10.46 -4.44
N VAL A 2 0.90 -10.76 -4.43
CA VAL A 2 1.42 -12.08 -4.88
C VAL A 2 0.88 -13.26 -4.07
N ALA A 3 0.81 -13.16 -2.74
CA ALA A 3 0.22 -14.22 -1.89
C ALA A 3 -1.21 -14.61 -2.33
N LYS A 4 -2.04 -13.63 -2.74
CA LYS A 4 -3.38 -13.92 -3.25
C LYS A 4 -3.35 -14.70 -4.57
N GLN A 5 -2.37 -14.47 -5.43
CA GLN A 5 -2.19 -15.25 -6.65
C GLN A 5 -1.75 -16.68 -6.36
N VAL A 6 -0.82 -16.85 -5.42
CA VAL A 6 -0.43 -18.18 -4.94
C VAL A 6 -1.64 -18.93 -4.36
N TRP A 7 -2.50 -18.24 -3.61
CA TRP A 7 -3.74 -18.81 -3.08
C TRP A 7 -4.69 -19.26 -4.19
N ASN A 8 -4.84 -18.46 -5.24
CA ASN A 8 -5.69 -18.82 -6.37
C ASN A 8 -5.17 -20.06 -7.13
N VAL A 9 -3.84 -20.22 -7.25
CA VAL A 9 -3.22 -21.41 -7.85
C VAL A 9 -3.51 -22.67 -7.04
N VAL A 10 -3.50 -22.56 -5.71
CA VAL A 10 -3.83 -23.68 -4.81
C VAL A 10 -5.32 -24.01 -4.85
N GLN A 11 -6.19 -23.01 -4.86
CA GLN A 11 -7.64 -23.21 -4.85
C GLN A 11 -8.22 -23.67 -6.19
N ASN A 12 -7.58 -23.29 -7.29
CA ASN A 12 -8.09 -23.57 -8.64
C ASN A 12 -7.02 -24.32 -9.46
N PRO A 13 -6.67 -25.55 -9.08
CA PRO A 13 -5.58 -26.32 -9.70
C PRO A 13 -5.85 -26.63 -11.18
N ASN A 14 -7.11 -26.57 -11.60
CA ASN A 14 -7.52 -26.89 -12.96
C ASN A 14 -7.38 -25.72 -13.96
N THR A 15 -7.09 -24.51 -13.48
CA THR A 15 -6.83 -23.36 -14.36
C THR A 15 -5.57 -23.59 -15.19
N LEU A 16 -5.51 -23.04 -16.40
CA LEU A 16 -4.34 -23.15 -17.28
C LEU A 16 -3.06 -22.68 -16.56
N VAL A 17 -3.14 -21.56 -15.84
CA VAL A 17 -2.03 -20.98 -15.09
C VAL A 17 -1.55 -21.94 -14.00
N ALA A 18 -2.46 -22.53 -13.22
CA ALA A 18 -2.09 -23.47 -12.16
C ALA A 18 -1.45 -24.75 -12.72
N LYS A 19 -2.02 -25.31 -13.81
CA LYS A 19 -1.47 -26.49 -14.49
C LYS A 19 -0.06 -26.24 -15.03
N LEU A 20 0.16 -25.10 -15.70
CA LEU A 20 1.47 -24.72 -16.25
C LEU A 20 2.52 -24.52 -15.16
N ILE A 21 2.15 -23.80 -14.08
CA ILE A 21 3.03 -23.55 -12.94
C ILE A 21 3.41 -24.87 -12.25
N LYS A 22 2.44 -25.76 -12.01
CA LYS A 22 2.68 -27.09 -11.43
C LYS A 22 3.61 -27.91 -12.31
N ALA A 23 3.31 -28.05 -13.60
CA ALA A 23 4.11 -28.83 -14.53
C ALA A 23 5.58 -28.35 -14.60
N ARG A 24 5.79 -27.03 -14.58
CA ARG A 24 7.12 -26.44 -14.68
C ARG A 24 7.93 -26.49 -13.38
N TYR A 25 7.30 -26.19 -12.24
CA TYR A 25 8.05 -25.90 -11.00
C TYR A 25 7.91 -26.96 -9.92
N PHE A 26 6.78 -27.67 -9.86
CA PHE A 26 6.50 -28.70 -8.86
C PHE A 26 5.68 -29.87 -9.42
N PRO A 27 6.17 -30.58 -10.46
CA PRO A 27 5.39 -31.61 -11.14
C PRO A 27 5.07 -32.81 -10.25
N ARG A 28 5.91 -33.09 -9.24
CA ARG A 28 5.83 -34.26 -8.35
C ARG A 28 5.68 -33.90 -6.88
N SER A 29 5.38 -32.65 -6.56
CA SER A 29 5.22 -32.18 -5.17
C SER A 29 4.05 -31.21 -5.04
N SER A 30 3.74 -30.76 -3.83
CA SER A 30 2.86 -29.60 -3.64
C SER A 30 3.64 -28.30 -3.80
N LEU A 31 2.89 -27.21 -3.96
CA LEU A 31 3.43 -25.85 -3.94
C LEU A 31 4.17 -25.54 -2.61
N PHE A 32 3.71 -26.12 -1.50
CA PHE A 32 4.30 -25.90 -0.16
C PHE A 32 5.65 -26.61 0.04
N GLU A 33 6.07 -27.45 -0.91
CA GLU A 33 7.36 -28.14 -0.89
C GLU A 33 8.25 -27.82 -2.07
N ALA A 34 7.68 -27.12 -3.07
CA ALA A 34 8.37 -26.82 -4.29
C ALA A 34 9.72 -26.13 -3.99
N PRO A 35 10.86 -26.66 -4.44
CA PRO A 35 12.15 -26.00 -4.29
C PRO A 35 12.26 -24.83 -5.28
N LEU A 36 13.13 -23.86 -4.99
CA LEU A 36 13.34 -22.73 -5.89
C LEU A 36 14.00 -23.14 -7.22
N ARG A 37 14.91 -24.14 -7.17
CA ARG A 37 15.74 -24.67 -8.28
C ARG A 37 16.65 -23.60 -8.93
N TYR A 38 17.47 -24.03 -9.88
CA TYR A 38 18.36 -23.17 -10.67
C TYR A 38 17.59 -22.45 -11.79
N ASN A 39 17.89 -21.16 -12.00
CA ASN A 39 17.29 -20.27 -13.00
C ASN A 39 15.73 -20.18 -13.01
N PRO A 40 15.09 -19.85 -11.87
CA PRO A 40 13.64 -19.64 -11.84
C PRO A 40 13.25 -18.32 -12.51
N SER A 41 12.04 -18.26 -13.07
CA SER A 41 11.47 -17.01 -13.59
C SER A 41 11.23 -16.01 -12.45
N PHE A 42 11.22 -14.72 -12.76
CA PHE A 42 10.92 -13.68 -11.78
C PHE A 42 9.57 -13.93 -11.08
N ALA A 43 8.53 -14.26 -11.84
CA ALA A 43 7.21 -14.59 -11.30
C ALA A 43 7.25 -15.78 -10.32
N TRP A 44 7.97 -16.86 -10.66
CA TRP A 44 8.12 -17.99 -9.75
C TRP A 44 8.90 -17.64 -8.50
N ARG A 45 9.99 -16.85 -8.58
CA ARG A 45 10.70 -16.36 -7.38
C ARG A 45 9.75 -15.62 -6.46
N SER A 46 8.96 -14.70 -6.99
CA SER A 46 7.99 -13.93 -6.20
C SER A 46 6.94 -14.83 -5.56
N MET A 47 6.37 -15.78 -6.30
CA MET A 47 5.41 -16.74 -5.77
C MET A 47 6.03 -17.65 -4.71
N TRP A 48 7.26 -18.09 -4.93
CA TRP A 48 7.99 -18.96 -4.01
C TRP A 48 8.25 -18.27 -2.67
N HIS A 49 8.64 -16.98 -2.68
CA HIS A 49 8.73 -16.21 -1.44
C HIS A 49 7.36 -15.99 -0.80
N ALA A 50 6.34 -15.64 -1.59
CA ALA A 50 4.99 -15.42 -1.08
C ALA A 50 4.34 -16.68 -0.50
N ARG A 51 4.75 -17.89 -0.91
CA ARG A 51 4.23 -19.16 -0.37
C ARG A 51 4.45 -19.29 1.14
N GLN A 52 5.47 -18.65 1.70
CA GLN A 52 5.74 -18.69 3.14
C GLN A 52 4.59 -18.06 3.95
N ILE A 53 4.00 -16.98 3.45
CA ILE A 53 2.80 -16.38 4.03
C ILE A 53 1.62 -17.35 3.98
N LEU A 54 1.51 -18.11 2.89
CA LEU A 54 0.46 -19.11 2.79
C LEU A 54 0.69 -20.27 3.74
N SER A 55 1.91 -20.76 3.88
CA SER A 55 2.25 -21.77 4.88
C SER A 55 1.79 -21.33 6.27
N LEU A 56 2.05 -20.07 6.66
CA LEU A 56 1.63 -19.55 7.96
C LEU A 56 0.11 -19.46 8.14
N GLY A 57 -0.65 -19.12 7.09
CA GLY A 57 -2.10 -18.82 7.21
C GLY A 57 -3.05 -19.89 6.69
N CYS A 58 -2.57 -20.84 5.88
CA CYS A 58 -3.38 -21.90 5.29
C CYS A 58 -3.46 -23.12 6.21
N ARG A 59 -4.56 -23.86 6.08
CA ARG A 59 -4.71 -25.23 6.59
C ARG A 59 -5.58 -26.03 5.63
N TRP A 60 -5.28 -27.31 5.43
CA TRP A 60 -6.17 -28.22 4.73
C TRP A 60 -7.33 -28.62 5.65
N ARG A 61 -8.55 -28.47 5.14
CA ARG A 61 -9.75 -29.02 5.74
C ARG A 61 -9.96 -30.42 5.16
N ILE A 62 -10.00 -31.40 6.05
CA ILE A 62 -10.08 -32.83 5.70
C ILE A 62 -11.53 -33.15 5.33
N GLU A 63 -11.74 -33.53 4.07
CA GLU A 63 -13.02 -33.97 3.52
C GLU A 63 -12.86 -35.43 3.04
N SER A 64 -12.20 -35.70 1.92
CA SER A 64 -11.80 -37.07 1.54
C SER A 64 -10.57 -37.55 2.32
N GLY A 65 -9.59 -36.67 2.52
CA GLY A 65 -8.25 -36.99 3.03
C GLY A 65 -7.30 -37.59 1.99
N GLU A 66 -7.76 -37.90 0.78
CA GLU A 66 -6.97 -38.56 -0.27
C GLU A 66 -5.86 -37.65 -0.83
N ASN A 67 -6.12 -36.35 -0.93
CA ASN A 67 -5.18 -35.40 -1.54
C ASN A 67 -4.29 -34.68 -0.51
N ILE A 68 -4.40 -35.05 0.77
CA ILE A 68 -3.66 -34.42 1.87
C ILE A 68 -2.56 -35.39 2.31
N ARG A 69 -1.30 -35.04 2.04
CA ARG A 69 -0.16 -35.86 2.46
C ARG A 69 0.19 -35.56 3.91
N VAL A 70 0.28 -36.60 4.73
CA VAL A 70 0.40 -36.51 6.19
C VAL A 70 1.59 -35.63 6.62
N MET A 71 2.76 -35.84 6.01
CA MET A 71 3.99 -35.17 6.41
C MET A 71 4.22 -33.82 5.70
N HIS A 72 3.53 -33.60 4.58
CA HIS A 72 3.95 -32.62 3.58
C HIS A 72 2.98 -31.44 3.41
N ASP A 73 1.75 -31.59 3.90
CA ASP A 73 0.70 -30.58 3.78
C ASP A 73 0.26 -30.08 5.17
N PRO A 74 -0.12 -28.79 5.33
CA PRO A 74 -0.52 -28.24 6.62
C PRO A 74 -1.97 -28.60 6.96
N TRP A 75 -2.25 -29.67 7.69
CA TRP A 75 -3.63 -30.13 7.97
C TRP A 75 -3.99 -30.24 9.45
N LEU A 76 -2.98 -30.30 10.34
CA LEU A 76 -3.21 -30.40 11.78
C LEU A 76 -3.86 -29.13 12.33
N ARG A 77 -4.74 -29.31 13.32
CA ARG A 77 -5.30 -28.20 14.09
C ARG A 77 -4.29 -27.70 15.14
N GLY A 78 -4.35 -26.40 15.46
CA GLY A 78 -3.59 -25.78 16.55
C GLY A 78 -2.79 -24.55 16.12
N LYS A 79 -2.41 -23.72 17.10
CA LYS A 79 -1.67 -22.47 16.85
C LYS A 79 -0.17 -22.66 16.60
N VAL A 80 0.40 -23.79 17.04
CA VAL A 80 1.86 -23.92 17.21
C VAL A 80 2.54 -24.70 16.08
N ASN A 81 1.84 -25.55 15.32
CA ASN A 81 2.41 -26.20 14.12
C ASN A 81 1.31 -26.83 13.27
N LYS A 82 1.23 -26.56 11.96
CA LYS A 82 0.19 -27.15 11.10
C LYS A 82 0.62 -28.44 10.40
N TRP A 83 1.90 -28.78 10.52
CA TRP A 83 2.53 -29.97 9.98
C TRP A 83 2.81 -30.97 11.08
N VAL A 84 2.86 -32.24 10.69
CA VAL A 84 3.40 -33.31 11.53
C VAL A 84 4.91 -33.08 11.68
N PRO A 85 5.46 -33.03 12.90
CA PRO A 85 6.89 -32.80 13.11
C PRO A 85 7.71 -34.02 12.66
N SER A 86 8.84 -33.77 12.01
CA SER A 86 9.87 -34.78 11.72
C SER A 86 10.87 -34.88 12.90
N PRO A 87 11.52 -36.04 13.10
CA PRO A 87 11.44 -37.26 12.30
C PRO A 87 10.24 -38.17 12.66
N GLN A 88 9.71 -38.88 11.67
CA GLN A 88 8.72 -39.95 11.82
C GLN A 88 9.26 -41.24 11.15
N PRO A 89 8.70 -42.42 11.46
CA PRO A 89 9.08 -43.67 10.78
C PRO A 89 8.96 -43.57 9.25
N ALA A 90 9.85 -44.25 8.51
CA ALA A 90 9.97 -44.10 7.05
C ALA A 90 8.65 -44.34 6.29
N GLY A 91 7.80 -45.25 6.77
CA GLY A 91 6.51 -45.56 6.14
C GLY A 91 5.48 -44.42 6.19
N VAL A 92 5.63 -43.44 7.08
CA VAL A 92 4.64 -42.37 7.29
C VAL A 92 4.70 -41.29 6.20
N TYR A 93 5.87 -41.07 5.58
CA TYR A 93 6.07 -40.02 4.58
C TYR A 93 5.25 -40.20 3.30
N GLN A 94 4.82 -41.42 3.01
CA GLN A 94 4.02 -41.74 1.82
C GLN A 94 2.51 -41.77 2.11
N LEU A 95 2.09 -41.62 3.36
CA LEU A 95 0.69 -41.72 3.74
C LEU A 95 -0.09 -40.44 3.40
N SER A 96 -1.31 -40.65 2.93
CA SER A 96 -2.37 -39.66 2.89
C SER A 96 -3.14 -39.63 4.21
N VAL A 97 -3.89 -38.56 4.46
CA VAL A 97 -4.78 -38.50 5.64
C VAL A 97 -5.86 -39.57 5.55
N ARG A 98 -6.29 -39.97 4.34
CA ARG A 98 -7.25 -41.06 4.12
C ARG A 98 -6.75 -42.38 4.73
N ASP A 99 -5.45 -42.65 4.64
CA ASP A 99 -4.85 -43.87 5.19
C ASP A 99 -4.90 -43.95 6.73
N LEU A 100 -5.15 -42.83 7.41
CA LEU A 100 -5.30 -42.75 8.86
C LEU A 100 -6.76 -42.87 9.32
N LEU A 101 -7.71 -42.93 8.38
CA LEU A 101 -9.14 -43.09 8.66
C LEU A 101 -9.53 -44.57 8.67
N LEU A 102 -10.65 -44.89 9.31
CA LEU A 102 -11.30 -46.19 9.17
C LEU A 102 -11.86 -46.35 7.75
N GLU A 103 -11.81 -47.57 7.22
CA GLU A 103 -12.48 -47.90 5.96
C GLU A 103 -13.99 -47.70 6.12
N ASN A 104 -14.63 -47.05 5.15
CA ASN A 104 -16.07 -46.75 5.11
C ASN A 104 -16.65 -45.85 6.22
N TYR A 105 -15.87 -45.47 7.23
CA TYR A 105 -16.31 -44.58 8.31
C TYR A 105 -15.50 -43.29 8.36
N LYS A 106 -16.20 -42.17 8.62
CA LYS A 106 -15.55 -40.86 8.81
C LYS A 106 -15.03 -40.69 10.24
N ALA A 107 -14.16 -41.60 10.64
CA ALA A 107 -13.53 -41.62 11.96
C ALA A 107 -12.06 -42.00 11.85
N TRP A 108 -11.25 -41.50 12.79
CA TRP A 108 -9.83 -41.85 12.88
C TRP A 108 -9.64 -43.31 13.25
N ASN A 109 -8.69 -43.98 12.62
CA ASN A 109 -8.22 -45.28 13.08
C ASN A 109 -7.25 -45.08 14.26
N ILE A 110 -7.81 -45.03 15.47
CA ILE A 110 -7.09 -44.69 16.71
C ILE A 110 -5.86 -45.60 16.90
N ALA A 111 -6.00 -46.91 16.69
CA ALA A 111 -4.92 -47.86 16.85
C ALA A 111 -3.79 -47.59 15.86
N LYS A 112 -4.12 -47.37 14.57
CA LYS A 112 -3.14 -47.06 13.53
C LYS A 112 -2.40 -45.75 13.82
N VAL A 113 -3.13 -44.69 14.21
CA VAL A 113 -2.52 -43.39 14.55
C VAL A 113 -1.58 -43.53 15.75
N ARG A 114 -1.99 -44.17 16.84
CA ARG A 114 -1.14 -44.33 18.04
C ARG A 114 0.09 -45.22 17.80
N ASN A 115 0.03 -46.14 16.85
CA ASN A 115 1.17 -46.99 16.48
C ASN A 115 2.17 -46.28 15.56
N LEU A 116 1.73 -45.31 14.75
CA LEU A 116 2.56 -44.65 13.74
C LEU A 116 3.23 -43.36 14.22
N PHE A 117 2.65 -42.68 15.21
CA PHE A 117 3.11 -41.37 15.67
C PHE A 117 3.40 -41.37 17.18
N SER A 118 4.26 -40.46 17.62
CA SER A 118 4.47 -40.18 19.04
C SER A 118 3.16 -39.73 19.72
N GLY A 119 3.05 -39.92 21.04
CA GLY A 119 1.81 -39.64 21.78
C GLY A 119 1.27 -38.22 21.56
N ASP A 120 2.14 -37.22 21.61
CA ASP A 120 1.81 -35.81 21.38
C ASP A 120 1.29 -35.53 19.96
N VAL A 121 1.90 -36.17 18.95
CA VAL A 121 1.47 -36.02 17.55
C VAL A 121 0.16 -36.77 17.31
N ALA A 122 0.03 -37.97 17.85
CA ALA A 122 -1.16 -38.80 17.75
C ALA A 122 -2.38 -38.09 18.35
N GLU A 123 -2.25 -37.49 19.52
CA GLU A 123 -3.33 -36.71 20.15
C GLU A 123 -3.79 -35.57 19.25
N ARG A 124 -2.85 -34.80 18.68
CA ARG A 124 -3.18 -33.69 17.78
C ARG A 124 -3.85 -34.13 16.48
N ILE A 125 -3.48 -35.30 15.96
CA ILE A 125 -4.16 -35.91 14.81
C ILE A 125 -5.60 -36.24 15.20
N LEU A 126 -5.79 -36.95 16.31
CA LEU A 126 -7.10 -37.40 16.78
C LEU A 126 -8.04 -36.23 17.14
N GLU A 127 -7.50 -35.12 17.64
CA GLU A 127 -8.24 -33.87 17.90
C GLU A 127 -8.62 -33.08 16.64
N THR A 128 -8.01 -33.39 15.49
CA THR A 128 -8.32 -32.69 14.25
C THR A 128 -9.72 -33.14 13.78
N PRO A 129 -10.69 -32.21 13.69
CA PRO A 129 -12.08 -32.56 13.44
C PRO A 129 -12.27 -33.04 12.00
N LEU A 130 -13.07 -34.09 11.85
CA LEU A 130 -13.51 -34.63 10.58
C LEU A 130 -14.90 -34.08 10.25
N VAL A 131 -15.08 -33.59 9.03
CA VAL A 131 -16.38 -33.11 8.55
C VAL A 131 -17.06 -34.24 7.77
N ASN A 132 -18.35 -34.48 8.04
CA ASN A 132 -19.16 -35.45 7.28
C ASN A 132 -19.60 -34.85 5.94
N SER A 133 -18.67 -34.74 4.99
CA SER A 133 -18.95 -34.30 3.63
C SER A 133 -18.13 -35.11 2.62
N VAL A 134 -18.74 -35.39 1.47
CA VAL A 134 -18.16 -36.19 0.36
C VAL A 134 -17.49 -35.27 -0.68
N ARG A 135 -17.12 -34.05 -0.28
CA ARG A 135 -16.49 -33.08 -1.18
C ARG A 135 -14.99 -33.30 -1.26
N GLU A 136 -14.36 -32.75 -2.29
CA GLU A 136 -12.91 -32.71 -2.40
C GLU A 136 -12.30 -31.93 -1.23
N ASP A 137 -11.11 -32.35 -0.79
CA ASP A 137 -10.29 -31.65 0.20
C ASP A 137 -10.06 -30.19 -0.23
N LYS A 138 -10.11 -29.25 0.73
CA LYS A 138 -9.93 -27.82 0.45
C LYS A 138 -8.94 -27.17 1.38
N VAL A 139 -8.14 -26.26 0.84
CA VAL A 139 -7.34 -25.34 1.65
C VAL A 139 -8.25 -24.24 2.18
N VAL A 140 -8.12 -23.91 3.47
CA VAL A 140 -8.83 -22.81 4.13
C VAL A 140 -7.83 -21.83 4.71
N TRP A 141 -8.22 -20.55 4.73
CA TRP A 141 -7.46 -19.46 5.29
C TRP A 141 -7.93 -19.19 6.72
N GLU A 142 -7.05 -19.32 7.71
CA GLU A 142 -7.45 -19.25 9.12
C GLU A 142 -7.60 -17.83 9.67
N GLU A 143 -7.04 -16.82 8.99
CA GLU A 143 -7.13 -15.43 9.45
C GLU A 143 -8.49 -14.79 9.17
N GLU A 144 -9.37 -15.46 8.43
CA GLU A 144 -10.72 -14.98 8.11
C GLU A 144 -11.78 -16.06 8.32
N ARG A 145 -12.94 -15.67 8.87
CA ARG A 145 -14.06 -16.60 9.15
C ARG A 145 -14.65 -17.27 7.91
N ASN A 146 -14.57 -16.59 6.76
CA ASN A 146 -15.03 -17.11 5.47
C ASN A 146 -14.08 -18.17 4.87
N GLY A 147 -12.94 -18.45 5.52
CA GLY A 147 -11.92 -19.38 5.03
C GLY A 147 -11.19 -18.91 3.76
N CYS A 148 -11.39 -17.66 3.35
CA CYS A 148 -10.83 -17.10 2.13
C CYS A 148 -9.67 -16.14 2.44
N CYS A 149 -8.59 -16.29 1.70
CA CYS A 149 -7.44 -15.40 1.79
C CYS A 149 -7.75 -14.08 1.07
N SER A 150 -7.61 -12.94 1.75
CA SER A 150 -7.64 -11.61 1.11
C SER A 150 -6.24 -11.00 1.07
N VAL A 151 -6.03 -9.98 0.23
CA VAL A 151 -4.77 -9.22 0.24
C VAL A 151 -4.53 -8.59 1.61
N LYS A 152 -5.59 -8.10 2.27
CA LYS A 152 -5.52 -7.46 3.58
C LYS A 152 -5.12 -8.44 4.68
N SER A 153 -5.75 -9.61 4.77
CA SER A 153 -5.40 -10.61 5.79
C SER A 153 -4.04 -11.24 5.55
N SER A 154 -3.67 -11.51 4.29
CA SER A 154 -2.31 -11.92 3.92
C SER A 154 -1.26 -10.90 4.38
N TYR A 155 -1.52 -9.62 4.11
CA TYR A 155 -0.60 -8.55 4.48
C TYR A 155 -0.50 -8.43 5.99
N LYS A 156 -1.62 -8.48 6.72
CA LYS A 156 -1.63 -8.45 8.20
C LYS A 156 -0.82 -9.60 8.78
N LEU A 157 -0.97 -10.81 8.25
CA LEU A 157 -0.20 -11.98 8.67
C LEU A 157 1.29 -11.79 8.36
N ALA A 158 1.63 -11.30 7.16
CA ALA A 158 3.01 -10.97 6.78
C ALA A 158 3.62 -9.91 7.72
N MET A 159 2.85 -8.87 8.05
CA MET A 159 3.29 -7.85 8.99
C MET A 159 3.54 -8.43 10.38
N ARG A 160 2.78 -9.44 10.82
CA ARG A 160 2.96 -10.05 12.13
C ARG A 160 4.18 -10.98 12.21
N TYR A 161 4.41 -11.79 11.18
CA TYR A 161 5.38 -12.89 11.23
C TYR A 161 6.66 -12.64 10.44
N ILE A 162 6.63 -11.81 9.39
CA ILE A 162 7.82 -11.48 8.59
C ILE A 162 8.39 -10.12 9.00
N ILE A 163 7.53 -9.11 9.15
CA ILE A 163 7.97 -7.74 9.51
C ILE A 163 7.89 -7.50 11.01
N GLY A 164 7.04 -8.23 11.72
CA GLY A 164 6.79 -8.13 13.16
C GLY A 164 7.83 -8.84 14.01
N SER A 165 8.91 -9.37 13.42
CA SER A 165 10.17 -9.44 14.15
C SER A 165 10.63 -8.00 14.37
N ASP A 166 10.84 -7.56 15.61
CA ASP A 166 11.10 -6.17 16.03
C ASP A 166 12.07 -5.36 15.14
N LYS A 167 12.93 -6.04 14.37
CA LYS A 167 13.88 -5.49 13.40
C LYS A 167 13.36 -4.38 12.48
N TYR A 168 12.09 -4.35 12.08
CA TYR A 168 11.56 -3.34 11.14
C TYR A 168 10.42 -2.48 11.71
N HIS A 169 10.00 -2.77 12.94
CA HIS A 169 9.02 -1.95 13.65
C HIS A 169 9.69 -0.63 14.03
N VAL A 170 9.04 0.47 13.71
CA VAL A 170 9.47 1.79 14.16
C VAL A 170 8.32 2.35 14.97
N ALA A 171 8.55 2.58 16.27
CA ALA A 171 7.54 3.08 17.18
C ALA A 171 7.08 4.49 16.78
N GLY A 172 5.83 4.84 17.09
CA GLY A 172 5.32 6.21 16.93
C GLY A 172 3.88 6.31 16.42
N ASN A 173 3.36 7.55 16.35
CA ASN A 173 1.98 7.82 15.99
C ASN A 173 1.75 7.84 14.47
N TRP A 174 1.91 6.68 13.83
CA TRP A 174 1.61 6.51 12.40
C TRP A 174 0.14 6.82 12.07
N ASN A 175 -0.77 6.58 13.01
CA ASN A 175 -2.19 6.86 12.83
C ASN A 175 -2.46 8.36 12.67
N GLY A 176 -1.68 9.21 13.36
CA GLY A 176 -1.74 10.67 13.21
C GLY A 176 -1.48 11.11 11.77
N ILE A 177 -0.42 10.58 11.14
CA ILE A 177 -0.09 10.85 9.73
C ILE A 177 -1.24 10.44 8.81
N TRP A 178 -1.81 9.25 9.00
CA TRP A 178 -2.85 8.74 8.11
C TRP A 178 -4.22 9.39 8.31
N LYS A 179 -4.51 9.90 9.51
CA LYS A 179 -5.71 10.69 9.85
C LYS A 179 -5.63 12.15 9.45
N ALA A 180 -4.43 12.67 9.16
CA ALA A 180 -4.24 14.05 8.73
C ALA A 180 -5.15 14.38 7.52
N GLN A 181 -5.83 15.52 7.60
CA GLN A 181 -6.71 16.01 6.52
C GLN A 181 -5.85 16.61 5.41
N ALA A 182 -5.16 15.76 4.67
CA ALA A 182 -4.25 16.16 3.61
C ALA A 182 -4.30 15.20 2.40
N PRO A 183 -3.93 15.68 1.20
CA PRO A 183 -3.79 14.84 0.02
C PRO A 183 -2.97 13.58 0.30
N HIS A 184 -3.35 12.46 -0.31
CA HIS A 184 -2.66 11.17 -0.10
C HIS A 184 -1.15 11.26 -0.40
N LYS A 185 -0.76 12.04 -1.43
CA LYS A 185 0.65 12.30 -1.78
C LYS A 185 1.44 12.95 -0.64
N ALA A 186 0.82 13.87 0.09
CA ALA A 186 1.44 14.58 1.21
C ALA A 186 1.58 13.67 2.44
N ARG A 187 0.53 12.91 2.78
CA ARG A 187 0.60 11.89 3.85
C ARG A 187 1.66 10.83 3.58
N HIS A 188 1.76 10.38 2.33
CA HIS A 188 2.77 9.42 1.93
C HIS A 188 4.19 10.00 2.01
N LEU A 189 4.39 11.28 1.69
CA LEU A 189 5.67 11.96 1.88
C LEU A 189 6.07 11.97 3.36
N LEU A 190 5.16 12.32 4.27
CA LEU A 190 5.41 12.28 5.71
C LEU A 190 5.78 10.89 6.20
N TRP A 191 5.06 9.86 5.73
CA TRP A 191 5.43 8.48 6.04
C TRP A 191 6.86 8.15 5.57
N ARG A 192 7.24 8.55 4.34
CA ARG A 192 8.61 8.34 3.84
C ARG A 192 9.65 9.12 4.64
N LEU A 193 9.33 10.34 5.04
CA LEU A 193 10.16 11.20 5.87
C LEU A 193 10.43 10.56 7.23
N CYS A 194 9.39 10.16 7.96
CA CYS A 194 9.50 9.46 9.24
C CYS A 194 10.17 8.09 9.14
N ARG A 195 10.21 7.47 7.95
CA ARG A 195 10.93 6.22 7.68
C ARG A 195 12.37 6.42 7.20
N GLY A 196 12.87 7.67 7.08
CA GLY A 196 14.20 7.95 6.54
C GLY A 196 14.41 7.45 5.11
N CYS A 197 13.34 7.49 4.30
CA CYS A 197 13.29 6.94 2.94
C CYS A 197 13.32 8.02 1.84
N LEU A 198 13.58 9.27 2.20
CA LEU A 198 13.76 10.34 1.21
C LEU A 198 15.21 10.33 0.70
N PRO A 199 15.42 10.48 -0.61
CA PRO A 199 16.76 10.51 -1.21
C PRO A 199 17.40 11.90 -1.02
N THR A 200 17.70 12.27 0.22
CA THR A 200 18.54 13.45 0.52
C THR A 200 20.00 13.13 0.18
N ARG A 201 20.85 14.13 -0.09
CA ARG A 201 22.28 13.89 -0.37
C ARG A 201 22.96 13.17 0.80
N TYR A 202 22.60 13.50 2.04
CA TYR A 202 23.09 12.76 3.22
C TYR A 202 22.71 11.26 3.16
N ARG A 203 21.46 10.92 2.82
CA ARG A 203 21.00 9.52 2.70
C ARG A 203 21.59 8.76 1.52
N LEU A 204 21.97 9.49 0.46
CA LEU A 204 22.66 8.94 -0.70
C LEU A 204 24.12 8.60 -0.33
N LEU A 205 24.80 9.48 0.42
CA LEU A 205 26.12 9.19 0.96
C LEU A 205 26.14 7.95 1.87
N GLU A 206 25.15 7.80 2.77
CA GLU A 206 25.02 6.59 3.60
C GLU A 206 24.92 5.30 2.76
N ARG A 207 24.42 5.41 1.52
CA ARG A 207 24.30 4.32 0.55
C ARG A 207 25.48 4.24 -0.43
N ARG A 208 26.56 4.96 -0.15
CA ARG A 208 27.79 5.03 -0.96
C ARG A 208 27.57 5.57 -2.37
N VAL A 209 26.60 6.45 -2.54
CA VAL A 209 26.40 7.21 -3.78
C VAL A 209 27.20 8.50 -3.67
N GLU A 210 28.18 8.68 -4.54
CA GLU A 210 28.97 9.91 -4.61
C GLU A 210 28.11 11.08 -5.12
N CYS A 211 28.00 12.13 -4.31
CA CYS A 211 27.32 13.38 -4.67
C CYS A 211 27.82 14.54 -3.80
N ASN A 212 27.63 15.78 -4.27
CA ASN A 212 27.77 16.96 -3.42
C ASN A 212 26.79 16.84 -2.24
N LEU A 213 27.20 17.23 -1.04
CA LEU A 213 26.40 17.13 0.19
C LEU A 213 25.51 18.35 0.46
N ASN A 214 25.84 19.51 -0.09
CA ASN A 214 25.12 20.75 0.21
C ASN A 214 23.69 20.71 -0.33
N SER A 215 22.76 21.47 0.24
CA SER A 215 21.40 21.58 -0.27
C SER A 215 21.38 22.15 -1.69
N PRO A 216 20.69 21.55 -2.69
CA PRO A 216 20.52 22.15 -4.01
C PRO A 216 19.82 23.51 -3.99
N VAL A 217 19.11 23.82 -2.90
CA VAL A 217 18.27 25.02 -2.79
C VAL A 217 19.06 26.21 -2.26
N CYS A 218 19.84 26.04 -1.18
CA CYS A 218 20.63 27.14 -0.61
C CYS A 218 22.14 27.01 -0.83
N ASP A 219 22.65 25.82 -1.17
CA ASP A 219 24.06 25.50 -1.38
C ASP A 219 25.02 25.79 -0.20
N GLU A 220 24.47 26.06 0.98
CA GLU A 220 25.24 26.44 2.18
C GLU A 220 25.53 25.29 3.15
N GLU A 221 24.54 24.42 3.38
CA GLU A 221 24.55 23.43 4.46
C GLU A 221 24.27 22.02 3.94
N ILE A 222 24.66 21.00 4.71
CA ILE A 222 24.45 19.59 4.37
C ILE A 222 22.94 19.30 4.23
N GLU A 223 22.59 18.62 3.14
CA GLU A 223 21.22 18.27 2.83
C GLU A 223 20.77 16.99 3.58
N ASP A 224 20.31 17.19 4.80
CA ASP A 224 19.53 16.20 5.55
C ASP A 224 18.04 16.59 5.64
N GLU A 225 17.23 15.72 6.24
CA GLU A 225 15.80 15.94 6.38
C GLU A 225 15.44 17.15 7.26
N ILE A 226 16.25 17.46 8.28
CA ILE A 226 15.99 18.59 9.17
C ILE A 226 16.30 19.90 8.44
N HIS A 227 17.41 19.94 7.70
CA HIS A 227 17.81 21.09 6.91
C HIS A 227 16.77 21.40 5.82
N ILE A 228 16.42 20.41 5.00
CA ILE A 228 15.47 20.60 3.88
C ILE A 228 14.15 21.19 4.38
N PHE A 229 13.61 20.69 5.48
CA PHE A 229 12.24 21.00 5.89
C PHE A 229 12.12 22.06 6.98
N PHE A 230 13.16 22.31 7.79
CA PHE A 230 13.04 23.14 8.99
C PHE A 230 14.15 24.19 9.16
N MET A 231 15.37 23.98 8.67
CA MET A 231 16.48 24.93 8.93
C MET A 231 16.85 25.79 7.72
N CYS A 232 16.70 25.28 6.50
CA CYS A 232 16.99 26.03 5.28
C CYS A 232 16.24 27.36 5.26
N ALA A 233 16.90 28.47 4.92
CA ALA A 233 16.29 29.80 4.88
C ALA A 233 15.02 29.81 4.01
N VAL A 234 15.09 29.21 2.82
CA VAL A 234 13.95 29.05 1.92
C VAL A 234 12.80 28.27 2.57
N ALA A 235 13.11 27.20 3.31
CA ALA A 235 12.11 26.42 4.02
C ALA A 235 11.44 27.25 5.12
N ARG A 236 12.21 27.88 6.00
CA ARG A 236 11.70 28.72 7.10
C ARG A 236 10.80 29.85 6.60
N ASP A 237 11.23 30.53 5.54
CA ASP A 237 10.45 31.61 4.94
C ASP A 237 9.16 31.08 4.29
N SER A 238 9.18 29.84 3.76
CA SER A 238 7.99 29.16 3.23
C SER A 238 7.00 28.79 4.34
N TRP A 239 7.48 28.36 5.50
CA TRP A 239 6.65 28.16 6.70
C TRP A 239 5.96 29.45 7.13
N CYS A 240 6.69 30.58 7.11
CA CYS A 240 6.13 31.89 7.39
C CYS A 240 5.07 32.30 6.37
N ALA A 241 5.36 32.15 5.08
CA ALA A 241 4.42 32.46 4.01
C ALA A 241 3.15 31.58 4.03
N ALA A 242 3.23 30.36 4.55
CA ALA A 242 2.09 29.46 4.74
C ALA A 242 1.26 29.75 6.01
N GLY A 243 1.70 30.70 6.85
CA GLY A 243 1.05 31.01 8.14
C GLY A 243 1.25 29.93 9.20
N LEU A 244 2.35 29.17 9.13
CA LEU A 244 2.65 28.05 10.05
C LEU A 244 3.89 28.33 10.92
N SER A 245 4.31 29.60 11.06
CA SER A 245 5.48 30.00 11.86
C SER A 245 5.39 29.56 13.32
N SER A 246 4.20 29.56 13.92
CA SER A 246 4.02 29.15 15.32
C SER A 246 4.45 27.70 15.55
N VAL A 247 4.19 26.82 14.59
CA VAL A 247 4.59 25.41 14.64
C VAL A 247 6.09 25.26 14.47
N LEU A 248 6.69 26.02 13.53
CA LEU A 248 8.13 25.97 13.26
C LEU A 248 8.97 26.44 14.47
N HIS A 249 8.52 27.50 15.14
CA HIS A 249 9.24 28.11 16.27
C HIS A 249 8.82 27.54 17.63
N ASN A 250 8.02 26.48 17.67
CA ASN A 250 7.64 25.84 18.92
C ASN A 250 8.83 25.06 19.50
N ASP A 251 9.41 25.54 20.59
CA ASP A 251 10.58 24.95 21.26
C ASP A 251 10.38 23.48 21.61
N ALA A 252 9.14 23.07 21.92
CA ALA A 252 8.82 21.67 22.22
C ALA A 252 9.10 20.71 21.04
N TYR A 253 9.17 21.24 19.81
CA TYR A 253 9.47 20.48 18.61
C TYR A 253 10.94 20.61 18.18
N GLN A 254 11.72 21.53 18.76
CA GLN A 254 13.06 21.84 18.23
C GLN A 254 14.18 20.92 18.71
N GLN A 255 13.97 20.14 19.78
CA GLN A 255 15.04 19.33 20.39
C GLN A 255 15.08 17.88 19.88
N SER A 256 14.20 17.52 18.94
CA SER A 256 14.03 16.14 18.50
C SER A 256 14.28 15.96 17.00
N ASN A 257 14.46 14.69 16.59
CA ASN A 257 14.65 14.35 15.19
C ASN A 257 13.37 14.64 14.36
N VAL A 258 13.47 14.55 13.04
CA VAL A 258 12.34 14.88 12.16
C VAL A 258 11.08 14.04 12.42
N MET A 259 11.24 12.78 12.83
CA MET A 259 10.10 11.90 13.11
C MET A 259 9.34 12.35 14.34
N ASP A 260 10.06 12.65 15.42
CA ASP A 260 9.48 13.13 16.68
C ASP A 260 8.77 14.47 16.48
N ARG A 261 9.33 15.37 15.65
CA ARG A 261 8.67 16.62 15.25
C ARG A 261 7.32 16.38 14.59
N ILE A 262 7.28 15.53 13.57
CA ILE A 262 6.04 15.23 12.84
C ILE A 262 5.00 14.57 13.75
N PHE A 263 5.40 13.66 14.62
CA PHE A 263 4.48 13.03 15.57
C PHE A 263 3.99 14.01 16.63
N ALA A 264 4.84 14.92 17.12
CA ALA A 264 4.44 15.97 18.04
C ALA A 264 3.40 16.91 17.41
N VAL A 265 3.60 17.32 16.14
CA VAL A 265 2.59 18.08 15.38
C VAL A 265 1.28 17.29 15.28
N CYS A 266 1.33 16.01 14.90
CA CYS A 266 0.13 15.17 14.80
C CYS A 266 -0.64 14.99 16.12
N ASN A 267 0.04 15.11 17.26
CA ASN A 267 -0.55 14.89 18.58
C ASN A 267 -1.10 16.16 19.22
N ASN A 268 -0.42 17.29 19.00
CA ASN A 268 -0.62 18.50 19.80
C ASN A 268 -1.27 19.64 19.01
N GLU A 269 -1.22 19.60 17.68
CA GLU A 269 -1.76 20.67 16.84
C GLU A 269 -3.22 20.41 16.41
N SER A 270 -3.91 21.47 16.01
CA SER A 270 -5.28 21.36 15.50
C SER A 270 -5.35 20.52 14.21
N SER A 271 -6.51 19.90 13.94
CA SER A 271 -6.71 19.11 12.71
C SER A 271 -6.45 19.91 11.41
N ASP A 272 -6.61 21.23 11.48
CA ASP A 272 -6.32 22.16 10.39
C ASP A 272 -4.81 22.26 10.13
N ILE A 273 -4.03 22.55 11.16
CA ILE A 273 -2.56 22.61 11.11
C ILE A 273 -1.98 21.25 10.68
N VAL A 274 -2.47 20.16 11.28
CA VAL A 274 -2.06 18.78 10.92
C VAL A 274 -2.38 18.45 9.45
N GLY A 275 -3.35 19.12 8.84
CA GLY A 275 -3.63 19.01 7.40
C GLY A 275 -2.71 19.86 6.52
N ARG A 276 -2.43 21.10 6.93
CA ARG A 276 -1.63 22.07 6.16
C ARG A 276 -0.13 21.77 6.18
N VAL A 277 0.42 21.35 7.33
CA VAL A 277 1.85 21.01 7.47
C VAL A 277 2.29 19.97 6.43
N PRO A 278 1.60 18.83 6.23
CA PRO A 278 1.94 17.89 5.17
C PRO A 278 2.00 18.49 3.78
N MET A 279 1.08 19.41 3.47
CA MET A 279 1.01 20.05 2.16
C MET A 279 2.21 20.98 1.95
N LEU A 280 2.58 21.77 2.96
CA LEU A 280 3.77 22.61 2.92
C LEU A 280 5.05 21.78 2.73
N LEU A 281 5.23 20.71 3.51
CA LEU A 281 6.39 19.83 3.36
C LEU A 281 6.45 19.21 1.96
N TRP A 282 5.29 18.88 1.38
CA TRP A 282 5.24 18.42 -0.01
C TRP A 282 5.68 19.49 -1.02
N CYS A 283 5.26 20.74 -0.85
CA CYS A 283 5.69 21.85 -1.71
C CYS A 283 7.20 22.12 -1.60
N ILE A 284 7.75 22.11 -0.38
CA ILE A 284 9.19 22.28 -0.15
C ILE A 284 9.98 21.16 -0.84
N TRP A 285 9.55 19.90 -0.67
CA TRP A 285 10.17 18.75 -1.34
C TRP A 285 10.09 18.85 -2.86
N GLN A 286 8.95 19.31 -3.38
CA GLN A 286 8.75 19.47 -4.82
C GLN A 286 9.65 20.57 -5.39
N ASN A 287 9.74 21.73 -4.71
CA ASN A 287 10.63 22.83 -5.10
C ASN A 287 12.09 22.39 -5.12
N ARG A 288 12.54 21.64 -4.10
CA ARG A 288 13.89 21.07 -4.07
C ARG A 288 14.16 20.17 -5.27
N ASN A 289 13.21 19.30 -5.62
CA ASN A 289 13.38 18.41 -6.77
C ASN A 289 13.38 19.19 -8.09
N ASP A 290 12.55 20.21 -8.22
CA ASP A 290 12.51 21.04 -9.41
C ASP A 290 13.82 21.80 -9.62
N LYS A 291 14.43 22.29 -8.54
CA LYS A 291 15.79 22.84 -8.57
C LYS A 291 16.82 21.80 -9.02
N LEU A 292 16.77 20.59 -8.45
CA LEU A 292 17.74 19.55 -8.79
C LEU A 292 17.66 19.09 -10.25
N TRP A 293 16.45 18.95 -10.81
CA TRP A 293 16.24 18.33 -12.12
C TRP A 293 16.05 19.31 -13.26
N ASN A 294 15.52 20.51 -12.98
CA ASN A 294 15.13 21.50 -13.98
C ASN A 294 15.78 22.88 -13.75
N ASP A 295 16.63 23.01 -12.74
CA ASP A 295 17.26 24.28 -12.30
C ASP A 295 16.25 25.40 -11.97
N ASN A 296 14.99 25.03 -11.71
CA ASN A 296 13.93 25.97 -11.39
C ASN A 296 13.76 26.13 -9.88
N VAL A 297 13.60 27.36 -9.40
CA VAL A 297 13.43 27.66 -7.97
C VAL A 297 12.26 28.61 -7.78
N GLN A 298 11.31 28.21 -6.96
CA GLN A 298 10.24 29.08 -6.49
C GLN A 298 10.71 29.89 -5.28
N THR A 299 10.21 31.12 -5.18
CA THR A 299 10.42 31.94 -4.00
C THR A 299 9.68 31.34 -2.79
N PRO A 300 10.16 31.56 -1.56
CA PRO A 300 9.48 31.04 -0.35
C PRO A 300 8.00 31.46 -0.26
N ARG A 301 7.69 32.68 -0.72
CA ARG A 301 6.32 33.20 -0.76
C ARG A 301 5.44 32.39 -1.72
N GLN A 302 5.95 32.02 -2.90
CA GLN A 302 5.21 31.16 -3.84
C GLN A 302 4.97 29.77 -3.25
N ILE A 303 6.00 29.17 -2.64
CA ILE A 303 5.89 27.83 -2.03
C ILE A 303 4.84 27.83 -0.91
N GLY A 304 4.93 28.76 0.03
CA GLY A 304 4.00 28.85 1.16
C GLY A 304 2.58 29.19 0.74
N ARG A 305 2.41 30.13 -0.22
CA ARG A 305 1.10 30.49 -0.74
C ARG A 305 0.44 29.33 -1.49
N TYR A 306 1.20 28.65 -2.36
CA TYR A 306 0.70 27.49 -3.08
C TYR A 306 0.33 26.35 -2.13
N ALA A 307 1.11 26.10 -1.08
CA ALA A 307 0.75 25.11 -0.06
C ALA A 307 -0.59 25.44 0.63
N PHE A 308 -0.81 26.71 0.96
CA PHE A 308 -2.05 27.19 1.56
C PHE A 308 -3.23 27.04 0.62
N ASP A 309 -3.11 27.53 -0.62
CA ASP A 309 -4.17 27.51 -1.62
C ASP A 309 -4.52 26.05 -1.99
N ALA A 310 -3.52 25.21 -2.30
CA ALA A 310 -3.72 23.82 -2.65
C ALA A 310 -4.39 22.99 -1.53
N TRP A 311 -4.10 23.28 -0.26
CA TRP A 311 -4.80 22.63 0.86
C TRP A 311 -6.23 23.16 1.00
N SER A 312 -6.42 24.48 0.87
CA SER A 312 -7.71 25.14 1.00
C SER A 312 -8.69 24.73 -0.09
N ASP A 313 -8.21 24.44 -1.30
CA ASP A 313 -9.03 23.91 -2.40
C ASP A 313 -9.34 22.43 -2.20
N TRP A 314 -8.37 21.65 -1.71
CA TRP A 314 -8.51 20.22 -1.51
C TRP A 314 -9.49 19.86 -0.37
N TYR A 315 -9.41 20.59 0.74
CA TYR A 315 -10.11 20.25 1.99
C TYR A 315 -11.65 20.24 1.87
N PRO A 316 -12.32 21.26 1.30
CA PRO A 316 -13.77 21.29 1.18
C PRO A 316 -14.34 20.13 0.34
N VAL A 317 -13.70 19.84 -0.80
CA VAL A 317 -14.11 18.75 -1.71
C VAL A 317 -14.09 17.39 -0.99
N HIS A 318 -13.06 17.15 -0.19
CA HIS A 318 -12.87 15.86 0.49
C HIS A 318 -13.68 15.75 1.78
N LYS A 319 -14.00 16.88 2.44
CA LYS A 319 -14.92 16.90 3.57
C LYS A 319 -16.36 16.58 3.14
N LEU A 320 -16.78 17.07 1.97
CA LEU A 320 -18.08 16.74 1.38
C LEU A 320 -18.16 15.25 1.00
N HIS A 321 -17.10 14.67 0.46
CA HIS A 321 -17.06 13.23 0.15
C HIS A 321 -17.07 12.36 1.43
N SER A 322 -16.32 12.72 2.46
CA SER A 322 -16.29 12.01 3.74
C SER A 322 -17.66 12.00 4.45
N ASN A 323 -18.40 13.12 4.37
CA ASN A 323 -19.77 13.20 4.91
C ASN A 323 -20.80 12.44 4.05
N ASN A 324 -20.51 12.19 2.78
CA ASN A 324 -21.36 11.39 1.89
C ASN A 324 -21.12 9.88 1.99
N GLU A 325 -20.06 9.40 2.66
CA GLU A 325 -19.87 7.97 2.91
C GLU A 325 -20.94 7.36 3.85
N SER A 326 -21.77 8.19 4.49
CA SER A 326 -22.97 7.76 5.25
C SER A 326 -24.29 7.82 4.46
N ARG A 327 -24.26 8.18 3.17
CA ARG A 327 -25.40 8.07 2.26
C ARG A 327 -24.97 7.36 0.98
N THR A 328 -25.40 6.10 0.83
CA THR A 328 -25.50 5.45 -0.48
C THR A 328 -26.27 6.37 -1.43
N THR A 329 -25.53 7.14 -2.21
CA THR A 329 -26.07 7.95 -3.28
C THR A 329 -25.28 7.54 -4.52
N GLU A 330 -26.00 7.04 -5.52
CA GLU A 330 -25.47 6.74 -6.84
C GLU A 330 -24.53 7.88 -7.25
N ALA A 331 -23.31 7.54 -7.67
CA ALA A 331 -22.37 8.50 -8.18
C ALA A 331 -23.03 9.22 -9.36
N GLY A 332 -23.51 10.45 -9.12
CA GLY A 332 -24.07 11.30 -10.14
C GLY A 332 -22.99 11.54 -11.18
N LEU A 333 -23.12 10.89 -12.34
CA LEU A 333 -22.42 11.30 -13.55
C LEU A 333 -22.75 12.77 -13.74
N VAL A 334 -21.76 13.65 -13.57
CA VAL A 334 -21.91 15.08 -13.88
C VAL A 334 -22.08 15.18 -15.39
N ARG A 335 -23.33 15.09 -15.84
CA ARG A 335 -23.71 15.22 -17.23
C ARG A 335 -23.88 16.71 -17.51
N TRP A 336 -23.35 17.17 -18.63
CA TRP A 336 -23.55 18.55 -19.06
C TRP A 336 -25.06 18.84 -19.21
N GLU A 337 -25.51 19.95 -18.61
CA GLU A 337 -26.89 20.43 -18.72
C GLU A 337 -26.96 21.80 -19.40
N LYS A 338 -28.02 22.05 -20.17
CA LYS A 338 -28.28 23.35 -20.79
C LYS A 338 -28.58 24.42 -19.72
N PRO A 339 -28.19 25.70 -19.91
CA PRO A 339 -28.49 26.78 -18.97
C PRO A 339 -30.00 27.11 -18.95
N ALA A 340 -30.45 27.79 -17.90
CA ALA A 340 -31.82 28.28 -17.77
C ALA A 340 -32.16 29.37 -18.80
N LEU A 341 -33.45 29.63 -19.04
CA LEU A 341 -33.91 30.73 -19.91
C LEU A 341 -33.34 32.07 -19.43
N GLY A 342 -32.75 32.85 -20.36
CA GLY A 342 -32.07 34.12 -20.06
C GLY A 342 -30.59 33.99 -19.68
N TRP A 343 -30.06 32.76 -19.56
CA TRP A 343 -28.66 32.51 -19.23
C TRP A 343 -27.87 31.95 -20.42
N VAL A 344 -26.58 32.30 -20.45
CA VAL A 344 -25.59 31.73 -21.37
C VAL A 344 -24.60 30.91 -20.54
N LYS A 345 -24.28 29.69 -21.01
CA LYS A 345 -23.27 28.83 -20.40
C LYS A 345 -21.99 28.92 -21.21
N CYS A 346 -20.89 29.35 -20.58
CA CYS A 346 -19.56 29.30 -21.15
C CYS A 346 -18.88 28.00 -20.73
N ASN A 347 -18.43 27.20 -21.70
CA ASN A 347 -17.55 26.07 -21.46
C ASN A 347 -16.12 26.48 -21.83
N VAL A 348 -15.19 26.27 -20.91
CA VAL A 348 -13.77 26.62 -21.05
C VAL A 348 -12.94 25.34 -21.05
N ASP A 349 -11.92 25.28 -21.89
CA ASP A 349 -10.90 24.24 -21.87
C ASP A 349 -9.52 24.86 -22.18
N VAL A 350 -8.47 24.29 -21.60
CA VAL A 350 -7.10 24.80 -21.73
C VAL A 350 -6.15 23.71 -22.16
N ALA A 351 -5.38 23.99 -23.21
CA ALA A 351 -4.38 23.09 -23.76
C ALA A 351 -2.98 23.68 -23.62
N PHE A 352 -2.03 22.79 -23.32
CA PHE A 352 -0.61 23.10 -23.16
C PHE A 352 0.19 22.31 -24.19
N VAL A 353 1.09 22.96 -24.92
CA VAL A 353 1.94 22.29 -25.92
C VAL A 353 3.40 22.29 -25.43
N PRO A 354 3.87 21.16 -24.85
CA PRO A 354 5.25 21.03 -24.36
C PRO A 354 6.26 21.34 -25.47
N GLY A 355 7.27 22.16 -25.16
CA GLY A 355 8.33 22.55 -26.10
C GLY A 355 8.09 23.84 -26.89
N SER A 356 6.85 24.34 -26.95
CA SER A 356 6.53 25.62 -27.63
C SER A 356 6.36 26.81 -26.68
N GLY A 357 6.22 26.57 -25.38
CA GLY A 357 5.98 27.60 -24.37
C GLY A 357 4.62 28.30 -24.51
N ARG A 358 3.63 27.65 -25.15
CA ARG A 358 2.31 28.21 -25.42
C ARG A 358 1.22 27.54 -24.60
N THR A 359 0.37 28.38 -24.02
CA THR A 359 -0.93 28.00 -23.45
C THR A 359 -2.03 28.50 -24.37
N SER A 360 -2.99 27.64 -24.69
CA SER A 360 -4.15 27.97 -25.52
C SER A 360 -5.44 27.74 -24.75
N VAL A 361 -6.37 28.69 -24.83
CA VAL A 361 -7.69 28.64 -24.18
C VAL A 361 -8.78 28.59 -25.25
N GLY A 362 -9.74 27.68 -25.08
CA GLY A 362 -10.93 27.56 -25.90
C GLY A 362 -12.18 27.88 -25.08
N LEU A 363 -13.05 28.75 -25.60
CA LEU A 363 -14.33 29.12 -25.02
C LEU A 363 -15.47 28.75 -25.98
N CYS A 364 -16.55 28.19 -25.44
CA CYS A 364 -17.77 27.90 -26.19
C CYS A 364 -19.00 28.38 -25.42
N PHE A 365 -19.70 29.37 -25.96
CA PHE A 365 -20.91 29.94 -25.35
C PHE A 365 -22.15 29.26 -25.93
N ARG A 366 -23.03 28.77 -25.06
CA ARG A 366 -24.28 28.12 -25.45
C ARG A 366 -25.50 28.76 -24.80
N ASN A 367 -26.59 28.89 -25.57
CA ASN A 367 -27.86 29.38 -25.07
C ASN A 367 -28.61 28.30 -24.26
N ASN A 368 -29.78 28.67 -23.73
CA ASN A 368 -30.69 27.80 -22.99
C ASN A 368 -31.30 26.63 -23.80
N ARG A 369 -31.15 26.63 -25.13
CA ARG A 369 -31.48 25.48 -26.00
C ARG A 369 -30.28 24.56 -26.21
N GLY A 370 -29.11 24.89 -25.63
CA GLY A 370 -27.85 24.19 -25.84
C GLY A 370 -27.18 24.48 -27.18
N GLN A 371 -27.68 25.44 -27.94
CA GLN A 371 -27.12 25.83 -29.23
C GLN A 371 -25.90 26.73 -29.01
N VAL A 372 -24.85 26.50 -29.80
CA VAL A 372 -23.65 27.34 -29.79
C VAL A 372 -24.00 28.73 -30.31
N MET A 373 -23.68 29.75 -29.52
CA MET A 373 -23.87 31.15 -29.86
C MET A 373 -22.59 31.77 -30.39
N ALA A 374 -21.46 31.45 -29.76
CA ALA A 374 -20.15 31.98 -30.09
C ALA A 374 -19.05 31.02 -29.60
N GLY A 375 -17.88 31.11 -30.21
CA GLY A 375 -16.66 30.47 -29.74
C GLY A 375 -15.50 31.43 -29.82
N MET A 376 -14.52 31.26 -28.95
CA MET A 376 -13.28 32.02 -28.96
C MET A 376 -12.12 31.09 -28.69
N THR A 377 -11.01 31.32 -29.37
CA THR A 377 -9.73 30.67 -29.09
C THR A 377 -8.68 31.75 -28.93
N GLN A 378 -7.90 31.68 -27.87
CA GLN A 378 -6.79 32.59 -27.63
C GLN A 378 -5.57 31.78 -27.22
N TRP A 379 -4.39 32.27 -27.59
CA TRP A 379 -3.13 31.71 -27.11
C TRP A 379 -2.24 32.81 -26.57
N GLN A 380 -1.35 32.45 -25.67
CA GLN A 380 -0.33 33.34 -25.15
C GLN A 380 1.01 32.62 -25.00
N GLN A 381 2.09 33.39 -25.14
CA GLN A 381 3.47 32.91 -25.06
C GLN A 381 3.92 32.89 -23.59
N THR A 382 3.24 32.08 -22.78
CA THR A 382 3.52 31.90 -21.35
C THR A 382 3.12 30.48 -20.96
N MET A 383 3.99 29.76 -20.26
CA MET A 383 3.64 28.45 -19.70
C MET A 383 2.86 28.64 -18.41
N MET A 384 1.56 28.36 -18.46
CA MET A 384 0.71 28.21 -17.28
C MET A 384 0.62 26.73 -16.90
N SER A 385 0.39 26.46 -15.62
CA SER A 385 -0.08 25.15 -15.16
C SER A 385 -1.55 24.93 -15.52
N SER A 386 -2.03 23.68 -15.46
CA SER A 386 -3.43 23.34 -15.68
C SER A 386 -4.38 24.13 -14.78
N VAL A 387 -3.97 24.40 -13.53
CA VAL A 387 -4.77 25.16 -12.56
C VAL A 387 -4.78 26.66 -12.90
N GLU A 388 -3.63 27.23 -13.29
CA GLU A 388 -3.54 28.65 -13.68
C GLU A 388 -4.23 28.95 -15.02
N GLY A 389 -4.34 27.96 -15.91
CA GLY A 389 -5.09 28.10 -17.15
C GLY A 389 -6.61 28.04 -16.94
N GLU A 390 -7.07 27.19 -16.02
CA GLU A 390 -8.50 26.99 -15.75
C GLU A 390 -9.11 28.03 -14.79
N ALA A 391 -8.29 28.72 -13.98
CA ALA A 391 -8.69 29.81 -13.08
C ALA A 391 -8.87 31.14 -13.83
#